data_AF-A0ABD2T4F3-F1
#
_entry.id   AF-A0ABD2T4F3-F1
#
_cell.length_a   1.000
_cell.length_b   1.000
_cell.length_c   1.000
_cell.angle_alpha   90.00
_cell.angle_beta   90.00
_cell.angle_gamma   90.00
#
_symmetry.space_group_name_H-M   'P 1'
#
loop_
_entity.id
_entity.type
_entity.pdbx_description
1 polymer ?
#
loop_
_entity_poly.entity_id
_entity_poly.type
_entity_poly.pdbx_seq_one_letter_code
_entity_poly.pdbx_strand_id
1 'polypeptide(L)'
;MEENQKQKQFLVSSVSELTSSSSSLFSKTEPVFARLSLDSGSPELRIGQGAELSDAVVFNVKISQLFKLGPAESLCVSEANKEKSHSRGISIQFRNEEESRAFHCAFEQWKKEVVVQEPLNNGAVSTSKSKFDDKIEASSAKMYFHYYGQLLHQQNMLQDFVRTGTYYSAVIENRADFLGRVVVDVGAGSGILSLFAAQAGAKHVYAIEASEMADYARQLIAGNPSLNDKITVIKGKVEDVELPEKADILISEPMGTLLVNERMLESYVIARDRFLVQNGKMFPGVGRIHMAPFSDEYLYMEIANKATFWQQQNYFGVDLTPLHGSAYQGYFSQPVVDAFDSRLLVAPAVSHVINFSSVKEEDLYEIDVPLRFLSTVSTRIHGLACWFDVLFNGSTVQRWLTTAPGAPTTHWYQLRCVLPQPFYVMPGQEITGRLHLVAHKAQSYTIYLTLSALVGDMLQTSSVKLDLKEPYYRMSQPQAYSAAQDQNPSQLLQSDMQFPSRDDDGSILMQPPSPNELHSL
;
A
#
# COMPACT_ATOMS: atom_id res chain seq x y z
N MET A 1 -45.76 -39.45 -4.12
CA MET A 1 -45.76 -38.06 -3.64
C MET A 1 -44.74 -37.32 -4.46
N GLU A 2 -45.22 -36.37 -5.24
CA GLU A 2 -44.55 -35.69 -6.33
C GLU A 2 -43.23 -35.03 -5.90
N GLU A 3 -42.11 -35.51 -6.46
CA GLU A 3 -40.89 -34.72 -6.54
C GLU A 3 -41.15 -33.58 -7.53
N ASN A 4 -41.37 -32.39 -6.98
CA ASN A 4 -41.68 -31.18 -7.73
C ASN A 4 -40.45 -30.80 -8.59
N GLN A 5 -40.40 -31.30 -9.83
CA GLN A 5 -39.41 -30.94 -10.84
C GLN A 5 -39.46 -29.42 -11.06
N LYS A 6 -38.50 -28.68 -10.51
CA LYS A 6 -38.29 -27.26 -10.85
C LYS A 6 -37.96 -27.22 -12.35
N GLN A 7 -38.93 -26.88 -13.19
CA GLN A 7 -38.73 -26.61 -14.60
C GLN A 7 -39.38 -25.28 -14.93
N LYS A 8 -38.64 -24.39 -15.61
CA LYS A 8 -39.19 -23.12 -16.14
C LYS A 8 -39.07 -23.12 -17.66
N GLN A 9 -40.16 -22.90 -18.36
CA GLN A 9 -40.22 -22.88 -19.82
C GLN A 9 -40.68 -21.51 -20.32
N PHE A 10 -39.99 -21.00 -21.33
CA PHE A 10 -40.23 -19.69 -21.94
C PHE A 10 -40.45 -19.87 -23.43
N LEU A 11 -41.41 -19.15 -24.00
CA LEU A 11 -41.60 -19.10 -25.44
C LEU A 11 -40.64 -18.05 -26.02
N VAL A 12 -39.96 -18.38 -27.12
CA VAL A 12 -39.04 -17.45 -27.81
C VAL A 12 -39.46 -17.25 -29.25
N SER A 13 -39.26 -16.04 -29.78
CA SER A 13 -39.67 -15.64 -31.14
C SER A 13 -38.77 -16.23 -32.21
N SER A 14 -37.46 -16.23 -31.98
CA SER A 14 -36.48 -16.83 -32.90
C SER A 14 -35.14 -17.05 -32.20
N VAL A 15 -34.36 -17.99 -32.72
CA VAL A 15 -33.01 -18.31 -32.22
C VAL A 15 -32.06 -18.48 -33.41
N SER A 16 -30.90 -17.84 -33.35
CA SER A 16 -29.86 -17.88 -34.40
C SER A 16 -28.49 -18.16 -33.81
N GLU A 17 -27.66 -18.89 -34.54
CA GLU A 17 -26.28 -19.20 -34.12
C GLU A 17 -25.32 -18.11 -34.60
N LEU A 18 -24.33 -17.73 -33.77
CA LEU A 18 -23.26 -16.83 -34.19
C LEU A 18 -22.17 -17.60 -34.92
N THR A 19 -22.44 -17.95 -36.17
CA THR A 19 -21.40 -18.34 -37.15
C THR A 19 -21.40 -17.34 -38.31
N SER A 20 -20.37 -17.37 -39.17
CA SER A 20 -20.14 -16.39 -40.25
C SER A 20 -21.26 -16.30 -41.30
N SER A 21 -22.32 -17.10 -41.18
CA SER A 21 -23.59 -16.95 -41.88
C SER A 21 -24.72 -17.05 -40.86
N SER A 22 -25.41 -15.95 -40.58
CA SER A 22 -26.54 -15.90 -39.65
C SER A 22 -27.78 -16.62 -40.24
N SER A 23 -27.88 -17.92 -40.03
CA SER A 23 -29.07 -18.73 -40.34
C SER A 23 -29.89 -18.99 -39.08
N SER A 24 -31.23 -18.99 -39.21
CA SER A 24 -32.12 -19.39 -38.11
C SER A 24 -31.98 -20.88 -37.85
N LEU A 25 -31.75 -21.27 -36.60
CA LEU A 25 -31.48 -22.67 -36.21
C LEU A 25 -32.72 -23.59 -36.37
N PHE A 26 -33.92 -23.01 -36.39
CA PHE A 26 -35.18 -23.75 -36.33
C PHE A 26 -36.17 -23.28 -37.40
N SER A 27 -37.11 -24.14 -37.80
CA SER A 27 -38.12 -23.82 -38.83
C SER A 27 -39.07 -22.72 -38.35
N LYS A 28 -39.58 -21.85 -39.24
CA LYS A 28 -40.55 -20.80 -38.83
C LYS A 28 -41.97 -21.32 -38.54
N THR A 29 -42.21 -22.61 -38.72
CA THR A 29 -43.55 -23.22 -38.68
C THR A 29 -43.94 -23.77 -37.30
N GLU A 30 -42.99 -23.96 -36.38
CA GLU A 30 -43.25 -24.46 -35.02
C GLU A 30 -42.71 -23.52 -33.92
N PRO A 31 -43.42 -23.40 -32.77
CA PRO A 31 -42.97 -22.58 -31.66
C PRO A 31 -41.66 -23.10 -31.05
N VAL A 32 -40.71 -22.20 -30.82
CA VAL A 32 -39.44 -22.51 -30.16
C VAL A 32 -39.55 -22.21 -28.68
N PHE A 33 -39.07 -23.13 -27.84
CA PHE A 33 -39.08 -22.97 -26.39
C PHE A 33 -37.68 -22.97 -25.83
N ALA A 34 -37.45 -22.14 -24.81
CA ALA A 34 -36.26 -22.16 -23.96
C ALA A 34 -36.65 -22.70 -22.58
N ARG A 35 -36.06 -23.83 -22.19
CA ARG A 35 -36.39 -24.57 -20.97
C ARG A 35 -35.17 -24.63 -20.06
N LEU A 36 -35.36 -24.17 -18.81
CA LEU A 36 -34.40 -24.33 -17.71
C LEU A 36 -34.87 -25.52 -16.86
N SER A 37 -34.04 -26.55 -16.78
CA SER A 37 -34.28 -27.77 -16.00
C SER A 37 -33.01 -28.21 -15.27
N LEU A 38 -33.17 -29.03 -14.23
CA LEU A 38 -32.09 -29.73 -13.57
C LEU A 38 -32.01 -31.15 -14.11
N ASP A 39 -31.32 -31.34 -15.23
CA ASP A 39 -31.11 -32.66 -15.83
C ASP A 39 -29.71 -33.18 -15.48
N SER A 40 -29.59 -34.46 -15.09
CA SER A 40 -28.32 -35.12 -14.74
C SER A 40 -27.50 -34.49 -13.60
N GLY A 41 -28.14 -33.69 -12.72
CA GLY A 41 -27.49 -33.05 -11.57
C GLY A 41 -26.80 -31.72 -11.89
N SER A 42 -26.95 -31.19 -13.11
CA SER A 42 -26.47 -29.85 -13.47
C SER A 42 -27.58 -29.01 -14.11
N PRO A 43 -27.63 -27.68 -13.87
CA PRO A 43 -28.65 -26.83 -14.46
C PRO A 43 -28.38 -26.65 -15.96
N GLU A 44 -29.35 -26.99 -16.79
CA GLU A 44 -29.27 -26.92 -18.25
C GLU A 44 -30.33 -25.96 -18.82
N LEU A 45 -29.93 -25.21 -19.85
CA LEU A 45 -30.80 -24.45 -20.73
C LEU A 45 -30.93 -25.22 -22.05
N ARG A 46 -32.12 -25.72 -22.34
CA ARG A 46 -32.43 -26.44 -23.59
C ARG A 46 -33.33 -25.59 -24.46
N ILE A 47 -32.96 -25.44 -25.73
CA ILE A 47 -33.71 -24.62 -26.69
C ILE A 47 -34.01 -25.45 -27.92
N GLY A 48 -35.29 -25.60 -28.27
CA GLY A 48 -35.70 -26.43 -29.40
C GLY A 48 -37.18 -26.30 -29.75
N GLN A 49 -37.59 -27.02 -30.80
CA GLN A 49 -38.98 -27.13 -31.25
C GLN A 49 -39.65 -28.38 -30.65
N GLY A 50 -40.96 -28.30 -30.42
CA GLY A 50 -41.77 -29.39 -29.88
C GLY A 50 -41.67 -29.58 -28.35
N ALA A 51 -42.61 -30.33 -27.78
CA ALA A 51 -42.73 -30.53 -26.32
C ALA A 51 -41.60 -31.41 -25.73
N GLU A 52 -41.04 -32.31 -26.55
CA GLU A 52 -40.03 -33.30 -26.14
C GLU A 52 -38.57 -32.88 -26.41
N LEU A 53 -38.34 -31.75 -27.11
CA LEU A 53 -37.01 -31.13 -27.29
C LEU A 53 -35.91 -32.09 -27.83
N SER A 54 -36.25 -33.01 -28.73
CA SER A 54 -35.34 -34.06 -29.23
C SER A 54 -34.12 -33.53 -30.01
N ASP A 55 -34.25 -32.39 -30.70
CA ASP A 55 -33.17 -31.69 -31.43
C ASP A 55 -32.76 -30.37 -30.75
N ALA A 56 -32.79 -30.33 -29.41
CA ALA A 56 -32.51 -29.09 -28.67
C ALA A 56 -31.02 -28.74 -28.62
N VAL A 57 -30.74 -27.44 -28.76
CA VAL A 57 -29.45 -26.87 -28.39
C VAL A 57 -29.38 -26.78 -26.86
N VAL A 58 -28.38 -27.44 -26.28
CA VAL A 58 -28.20 -27.51 -24.83
C VAL A 58 -27.01 -26.66 -24.39
N PHE A 59 -27.26 -25.80 -23.41
CA PHE A 59 -26.26 -24.98 -22.73
C PHE A 59 -26.23 -25.37 -21.26
N ASN A 60 -25.05 -25.64 -20.72
CA ASN A 60 -24.89 -25.76 -19.27
C ASN A 60 -24.91 -24.35 -18.66
N VAL A 61 -25.86 -24.09 -17.76
CA VAL A 61 -26.10 -22.75 -17.18
C VAL A 61 -24.89 -22.27 -16.36
N LYS A 62 -24.10 -23.17 -15.77
CA LYS A 62 -22.93 -22.81 -14.95
C LYS A 62 -21.83 -22.14 -15.75
N ILE A 63 -21.55 -22.66 -16.95
CA ILE A 63 -20.48 -22.20 -17.84
C ILE A 63 -21.01 -21.29 -18.97
N SER A 64 -22.29 -20.92 -18.91
CA SER A 64 -22.92 -20.01 -19.85
C SER A 64 -23.11 -18.63 -19.26
N GLN A 65 -22.99 -17.61 -20.12
CA GLN A 65 -23.28 -16.22 -19.80
C GLN A 65 -24.40 -15.70 -20.71
N LEU A 66 -25.31 -14.93 -20.14
CA LEU A 66 -26.45 -14.34 -20.84
C LEU A 66 -26.31 -12.81 -20.85
N PHE A 67 -26.24 -12.22 -22.03
CA PHE A 67 -26.10 -10.77 -22.23
C PHE A 67 -27.38 -10.19 -22.82
N LYS A 68 -27.80 -9.00 -22.38
CA LYS A 68 -28.93 -8.28 -22.97
C LYS A 68 -28.41 -7.42 -24.13
N LEU A 69 -28.84 -7.69 -25.35
CA LEU A 69 -28.45 -6.91 -26.54
C LEU A 69 -29.45 -5.78 -26.83
N GLY A 70 -30.71 -5.93 -26.38
CA GLY A 70 -31.76 -4.93 -26.53
C GLY A 70 -32.96 -5.24 -25.64
N PRO A 71 -34.08 -4.49 -25.75
CA PRO A 71 -35.26 -4.68 -24.90
C PRO A 71 -35.83 -6.10 -24.96
N ALA A 72 -35.82 -6.75 -26.12
CA ALA A 72 -36.34 -8.09 -26.34
C ALA A 72 -35.33 -9.05 -27.01
N GLU A 73 -34.03 -8.75 -26.95
CA GLU A 73 -32.97 -9.57 -27.57
C GLU A 73 -31.89 -9.91 -26.53
N SER A 74 -31.42 -11.16 -26.53
CA SER A 74 -30.36 -11.61 -25.62
C SER A 74 -29.41 -12.58 -26.29
N LEU A 75 -28.15 -12.57 -25.87
CA LEU A 75 -27.09 -13.43 -26.35
C LEU A 75 -26.69 -14.42 -25.25
N CYS A 76 -26.81 -15.72 -25.52
CA CYS A 76 -26.31 -16.76 -24.63
C CYS A 76 -25.01 -17.35 -25.20
N VAL A 77 -23.92 -17.35 -24.43
CA VAL A 77 -22.62 -17.88 -24.84
C VAL A 77 -22.13 -18.89 -23.81
N SER A 78 -21.70 -20.08 -24.25
CA SER A 78 -20.99 -21.04 -23.40
C SER A 78 -19.47 -20.93 -23.57
N GLU A 79 -18.76 -20.97 -22.44
CA GLU A 79 -17.31 -21.07 -22.41
C GLU A 79 -16.84 -22.46 -22.85
N ALA A 80 -15.74 -22.52 -23.58
CA ALA A 80 -15.15 -23.75 -24.08
C ALA A 80 -14.33 -24.45 -22.98
N ASN A 81 -14.65 -25.72 -22.68
CA ASN A 81 -13.75 -26.56 -21.88
C ASN A 81 -12.49 -26.91 -22.66
N LYS A 82 -11.36 -27.13 -21.95
CA LYS A 82 -9.98 -27.34 -22.46
C LYS A 82 -9.78 -28.36 -23.61
N GLU A 83 -10.80 -29.11 -24.00
CA GLU A 83 -10.76 -30.12 -25.06
C GLU A 83 -11.51 -29.72 -26.36
N LYS A 84 -12.28 -28.63 -26.40
CA LYS A 84 -12.95 -28.16 -27.63
C LYS A 84 -12.65 -26.68 -27.88
N SER A 85 -12.06 -26.35 -29.02
CA SER A 85 -11.44 -25.06 -29.32
C SER A 85 -12.40 -23.92 -29.76
N HIS A 86 -13.72 -24.05 -29.57
CA HIS A 86 -14.66 -22.99 -29.98
C HIS A 86 -15.79 -22.78 -28.94
N SER A 87 -15.94 -21.53 -28.48
CA SER A 87 -17.11 -21.07 -27.70
C SER A 87 -18.34 -21.06 -28.59
N ARG A 88 -19.49 -21.50 -28.07
CA ARG A 88 -20.77 -21.53 -28.80
C ARG A 88 -21.64 -20.37 -28.34
N GLY A 89 -22.18 -19.59 -29.27
CA GLY A 89 -23.07 -18.46 -28.98
C GLY A 89 -24.35 -18.50 -29.79
N ILE A 90 -25.47 -18.19 -29.16
CA ILE A 90 -26.78 -18.04 -29.81
C ILE A 90 -27.44 -16.71 -29.43
N SER A 91 -28.08 -16.05 -30.38
CA SER A 91 -29.00 -14.94 -30.10
C SER A 91 -30.41 -15.50 -29.90
N ILE A 92 -31.12 -14.98 -28.91
CA ILE A 92 -32.47 -15.33 -28.49
C ILE A 92 -33.32 -14.06 -28.57
N GLN A 93 -34.33 -14.09 -29.45
CA GLN A 93 -35.31 -13.02 -29.58
C GLN A 93 -36.58 -13.38 -28.80
N PHE A 94 -37.07 -12.47 -27.99
CA PHE A 94 -38.33 -12.57 -27.24
C PHE A 94 -39.43 -11.74 -27.92
N ARG A 95 -40.69 -11.94 -27.53
CA ARG A 95 -41.82 -11.17 -28.11
C ARG A 95 -41.88 -9.75 -27.58
N ASN A 96 -41.49 -9.57 -26.32
CA ASN A 96 -41.50 -8.28 -25.63
C ASN A 96 -40.41 -8.24 -24.54
N GLU A 97 -40.23 -7.06 -23.94
CA GLU A 97 -39.22 -6.85 -22.91
C GLU A 97 -39.55 -7.50 -21.56
N GLU A 98 -40.83 -7.76 -21.28
CA GLU A 98 -41.25 -8.43 -20.04
C GLU A 98 -40.84 -9.91 -20.05
N GLU A 99 -41.03 -10.60 -21.17
CA GLU A 99 -40.60 -11.99 -21.38
C GLU A 99 -39.07 -12.11 -21.34
N SER A 100 -38.35 -11.17 -21.95
CA SER A 100 -36.89 -11.11 -21.88
C SER A 100 -36.41 -10.93 -20.43
N ARG A 101 -37.00 -9.98 -19.69
CA ARG A 101 -36.69 -9.77 -18.27
C ARG A 101 -36.99 -10.99 -17.42
N ALA A 102 -38.14 -11.64 -17.61
CA ALA A 102 -38.52 -12.85 -16.89
C ALA A 102 -37.54 -14.00 -17.14
N PHE A 103 -37.09 -14.16 -18.38
CA PHE A 103 -36.08 -15.17 -18.75
C PHE A 103 -34.73 -14.89 -18.08
N HIS A 104 -34.24 -13.64 -18.12
CA HIS A 104 -32.99 -13.22 -17.44
C HIS A 104 -33.05 -13.47 -15.93
N CYS A 105 -34.13 -13.05 -15.27
CA CYS A 105 -34.32 -13.28 -13.84
C CYS A 105 -34.29 -14.78 -13.50
N ALA A 106 -34.93 -15.62 -14.31
CA ALA A 106 -34.91 -17.06 -14.12
C ALA A 106 -33.52 -17.65 -14.36
N PHE A 107 -32.83 -17.28 -15.44
CA PHE A 107 -31.49 -17.76 -15.74
C PHE A 107 -30.50 -17.46 -14.60
N GLU A 108 -30.52 -16.24 -14.07
CA GLU A 108 -29.69 -15.83 -12.93
C GLU A 108 -30.06 -16.53 -11.62
N GLN A 109 -31.36 -16.74 -11.37
CA GLN A 109 -31.81 -17.51 -10.21
C GLN A 109 -31.28 -18.95 -10.27
N TRP A 110 -31.36 -19.59 -11.43
CA TRP A 110 -30.85 -20.93 -11.67
C TRP A 110 -29.33 -21.02 -11.56
N LYS A 111 -28.62 -19.96 -11.92
CA LYS A 111 -27.16 -19.84 -11.73
C LYS A 111 -26.78 -19.74 -10.25
N LYS A 112 -27.61 -19.10 -9.42
CA LYS A 112 -27.39 -18.91 -7.97
C LYS A 112 -27.83 -20.08 -7.09
N GLU A 113 -28.94 -20.74 -7.40
CA GLU A 113 -29.55 -21.79 -6.56
C GLU A 113 -28.71 -23.08 -6.41
N VAL A 114 -27.64 -23.26 -7.20
CA VAL A 114 -26.74 -24.44 -7.14
C VAL A 114 -25.38 -24.12 -6.49
N VAL A 115 -25.16 -22.89 -6.02
CA VAL A 115 -23.92 -22.44 -5.35
C VAL A 115 -24.06 -22.57 -3.83
N VAL A 116 -24.40 -23.77 -3.33
CA VAL A 116 -24.31 -24.11 -1.90
C VAL A 116 -23.27 -25.20 -1.72
N GLN A 117 -22.00 -24.82 -1.88
CA GLN A 117 -20.83 -25.39 -1.20
C GLN A 117 -19.62 -24.50 -1.56
N GLU A 118 -19.16 -23.78 -0.53
CA GLU A 118 -17.95 -22.94 -0.41
C GLU A 118 -17.65 -21.87 -1.49
N PRO A 119 -17.42 -20.60 -1.10
CA PRO A 119 -17.15 -19.52 -2.04
C PRO A 119 -15.71 -19.60 -2.54
N LEU A 120 -15.51 -20.14 -3.74
CA LEU A 120 -14.32 -19.91 -4.53
C LEU A 120 -14.61 -18.87 -5.62
N ASN A 121 -13.76 -17.85 -5.61
CA ASN A 121 -13.69 -16.66 -6.46
C ASN A 121 -14.24 -16.83 -7.88
N ASN A 122 -15.21 -15.99 -8.25
CA ASN A 122 -15.52 -15.73 -9.66
C ASN A 122 -15.25 -14.27 -10.03
N GLY A 123 -14.19 -14.10 -10.83
CA GLY A 123 -14.28 -13.53 -12.17
C GLY A 123 -14.99 -12.19 -12.28
N ALA A 124 -14.19 -11.13 -12.20
CA ALA A 124 -14.59 -9.79 -12.56
C ALA A 124 -15.15 -9.75 -14.00
N VAL A 125 -16.32 -9.11 -14.14
CA VAL A 125 -16.72 -8.42 -15.37
C VAL A 125 -15.49 -7.68 -15.90
N SER A 126 -15.16 -7.86 -17.19
CA SER A 126 -14.12 -7.12 -17.88
C SER A 126 -14.55 -5.65 -18.03
N THR A 127 -14.58 -4.96 -16.89
CA THR A 127 -14.32 -3.53 -16.77
C THR A 127 -12.97 -3.29 -17.42
N SER A 128 -12.79 -2.18 -18.14
CA SER A 128 -11.45 -1.79 -18.59
C SER A 128 -10.56 -1.80 -17.35
N LYS A 129 -9.60 -2.71 -17.28
CA LYS A 129 -8.73 -2.81 -16.11
C LYS A 129 -8.05 -1.45 -15.93
N SER A 130 -8.20 -0.89 -14.74
CA SER A 130 -7.50 0.34 -14.37
C SER A 130 -6.00 0.13 -14.55
N LYS A 131 -5.25 1.16 -14.99
CA LYS A 131 -3.79 1.12 -15.01
C LYS A 131 -3.21 0.68 -13.65
N PHE A 132 -3.88 1.04 -12.56
CA PHE A 132 -3.49 0.61 -11.21
C PHE A 132 -3.62 -0.92 -11.04
N ASP A 133 -4.73 -1.52 -11.49
CA ASP A 133 -5.03 -2.94 -11.31
C ASP A 133 -4.19 -3.87 -12.19
N ASP A 134 -3.60 -3.35 -13.27
CA ASP A 134 -2.63 -4.09 -14.07
C ASP A 134 -1.27 -4.24 -13.38
N LYS A 135 -0.91 -3.25 -12.55
CA LYS A 135 0.40 -3.15 -11.87
C LYS A 135 0.39 -3.78 -10.49
N ILE A 136 -0.74 -3.71 -9.81
CA ILE A 136 -0.88 -4.04 -8.39
C ILE A 136 -1.78 -5.26 -8.20
N GLU A 137 -1.34 -6.19 -7.35
CA GLU A 137 -2.16 -7.34 -6.98
C GLU A 137 -3.39 -6.89 -6.17
N ALA A 138 -4.57 -7.42 -6.50
CA ALA A 138 -5.84 -7.04 -5.89
C ALA A 138 -5.86 -7.21 -4.36
N SER A 139 -5.17 -8.23 -3.82
CA SER A 139 -5.04 -8.45 -2.38
C SER A 139 -4.30 -7.30 -1.69
N SER A 140 -3.16 -6.89 -2.27
CA SER A 140 -2.38 -5.74 -1.82
C SER A 140 -3.18 -4.45 -1.90
N ALA A 141 -3.82 -4.19 -3.05
CA ALA A 141 -4.68 -3.02 -3.24
C ALA A 141 -5.79 -2.92 -2.19
N LYS A 142 -6.49 -4.03 -1.93
CA LYS A 142 -7.56 -4.08 -0.95
C LYS A 142 -7.06 -3.78 0.46
N MET A 143 -5.94 -4.37 0.87
CA MET A 143 -5.34 -4.10 2.18
C MET A 143 -4.88 -2.64 2.31
N TYR A 144 -4.26 -2.10 1.26
CA TYR A 144 -3.82 -0.71 1.20
C TYR A 144 -4.97 0.28 1.40
N PHE A 145 -6.03 0.20 0.59
CA PHE A 145 -7.17 1.11 0.72
C PHE A 145 -7.97 0.86 2.02
N HIS A 146 -7.99 -0.38 2.52
CA HIS A 146 -8.60 -0.65 3.82
C HIS A 146 -7.84 0.04 4.96
N TYR A 147 -6.50 -0.04 4.96
CA TYR A 147 -5.64 0.65 5.93
C TYR A 147 -5.88 2.16 5.90
N TYR A 148 -5.78 2.79 4.73
CA TYR A 148 -5.96 4.25 4.62
C TYR A 148 -7.41 4.73 4.82
N GLY A 149 -8.38 3.82 4.75
CA GLY A 149 -9.79 4.07 5.09
C GLY A 149 -10.08 4.18 6.59
N GLN A 150 -9.09 3.98 7.48
CA GLN A 150 -9.27 4.05 8.93
C GLN A 150 -8.79 5.38 9.51
N LEU A 151 -9.62 5.99 10.38
CA LEU A 151 -9.29 7.27 11.04
C LEU A 151 -8.03 7.20 11.90
N LEU A 152 -7.72 6.05 12.51
CA LEU A 152 -6.51 5.87 13.31
C LEU A 152 -5.23 6.14 12.50
N HIS A 153 -5.17 5.65 11.26
CA HIS A 153 -4.02 5.85 10.39
C HIS A 153 -3.94 7.29 9.88
N GLN A 154 -5.07 7.92 9.58
CA GLN A 154 -5.12 9.35 9.26
C GLN A 154 -4.67 10.21 10.46
N GLN A 155 -5.07 9.85 11.68
CA GLN A 155 -4.65 10.55 12.89
C GLN A 155 -3.13 10.46 13.09
N ASN A 156 -2.52 9.28 12.92
CA ASN A 156 -1.08 9.12 13.02
C ASN A 156 -0.34 10.05 12.04
N MET A 157 -0.85 10.17 10.82
CA MET A 157 -0.32 11.08 9.80
C MET A 157 -0.50 12.56 10.15
N LEU A 158 -1.64 12.94 10.72
CA LEU A 158 -1.94 14.32 11.14
C LEU A 158 -1.19 14.76 12.41
N GLN A 159 -0.85 13.82 13.29
CA GLN A 159 -0.07 14.07 14.50
C GLN A 159 1.42 14.26 14.23
N ASP A 160 1.90 13.89 13.04
CA ASP A 160 3.22 14.30 12.56
C ASP A 160 3.20 15.79 12.20
N PHE A 161 3.44 16.64 13.20
CA PHE A 161 3.42 18.09 13.05
C PHE A 161 4.50 18.60 12.09
N VAL A 162 5.64 17.90 11.94
CA VAL A 162 6.68 18.28 10.99
C VAL A 162 6.13 18.12 9.58
N ARG A 163 5.52 16.97 9.28
CA ARG A 163 4.82 16.72 8.02
C ARG A 163 3.71 17.75 7.79
N THR A 164 2.67 17.74 8.61
CA THR A 164 1.45 18.54 8.36
C THR A 164 1.75 20.04 8.39
N GLY A 165 2.61 20.48 9.31
CA GLY A 165 3.04 21.87 9.42
C GLY A 165 3.87 22.36 8.23
N THR A 166 4.72 21.50 7.65
CA THR A 166 5.50 21.88 6.45
C THR A 166 4.61 22.01 5.23
N TYR A 167 3.63 21.10 5.05
CA TYR A 167 2.62 21.23 3.99
C TYR A 167 1.78 22.51 4.14
N TYR A 168 1.30 22.78 5.35
CA TYR A 168 0.56 24.00 5.66
C TYR A 168 1.39 25.25 5.29
N SER A 169 2.64 25.32 5.75
CA SER A 169 3.54 26.44 5.48
C SER A 169 3.84 26.58 3.98
N ALA A 170 4.09 25.47 3.29
CA ALA A 170 4.33 25.46 1.85
C ALA A 170 3.16 26.05 1.05
N VAL A 171 1.92 25.75 1.45
CA VAL A 171 0.70 26.27 0.81
C VAL A 171 0.44 27.73 1.19
N ILE A 172 0.42 28.05 2.48
CA ILE A 172 0.02 29.37 2.98
C ILE A 172 1.05 30.45 2.65
N GLU A 173 2.34 30.15 2.75
CA GLU A 173 3.38 31.14 2.42
C GLU A 173 3.51 31.37 0.91
N ASN A 174 3.06 30.40 0.11
CA ASN A 174 2.93 30.54 -1.34
C ASN A 174 1.50 30.81 -1.77
N ARG A 175 0.71 31.50 -0.94
CA ARG A 175 -0.70 31.82 -1.23
C ARG A 175 -0.94 32.38 -2.64
N ALA A 176 0.00 33.16 -3.16
CA ALA A 176 -0.06 33.73 -4.51
C ALA A 176 -0.15 32.67 -5.62
N ASP A 177 0.41 31.47 -5.40
CA ASP A 177 0.29 30.35 -6.33
C ASP A 177 -1.13 29.77 -6.31
N PHE A 178 -1.82 29.76 -5.16
CA PHE A 178 -3.12 29.12 -4.99
C PHE A 178 -4.31 30.06 -5.23
N LEU A 179 -4.16 31.37 -5.00
CA LEU A 179 -5.27 32.32 -5.03
C LEU A 179 -5.97 32.34 -6.41
N GLY A 180 -7.27 32.03 -6.42
CA GLY A 180 -8.08 32.00 -7.64
C GLY A 180 -7.76 30.85 -8.60
N ARG A 181 -6.95 29.86 -8.18
CA ARG A 181 -6.54 28.72 -9.00
C ARG A 181 -7.36 27.46 -8.74
N VAL A 182 -7.37 26.56 -9.71
CA VAL A 182 -7.92 25.21 -9.56
C VAL A 182 -6.83 24.27 -9.03
N VAL A 183 -7.16 23.50 -8.00
CA VAL A 183 -6.24 22.58 -7.33
C VAL A 183 -6.79 21.16 -7.41
N VAL A 184 -5.90 20.18 -7.62
CA VAL A 184 -6.22 18.76 -7.46
C VAL A 184 -5.39 18.20 -6.32
N ASP A 185 -6.07 17.58 -5.34
CA ASP A 185 -5.48 16.89 -4.20
C ASP A 185 -5.60 15.38 -4.44
N VAL A 186 -4.47 14.70 -4.67
CA VAL A 186 -4.41 13.29 -5.07
C VAL A 186 -4.17 12.41 -3.85
N GLY A 187 -5.08 11.46 -3.59
CA GLY A 187 -5.04 10.68 -2.36
C GLY A 187 -5.33 11.57 -1.15
N ALA A 188 -6.43 12.31 -1.23
CA ALA A 188 -6.73 13.40 -0.30
C ALA A 188 -6.84 12.95 1.17
N GLY A 189 -7.04 11.65 1.43
CA GLY A 189 -7.20 11.11 2.78
C GLY A 189 -8.35 11.83 3.50
N SER A 190 -8.06 12.41 4.66
CA SER A 190 -9.05 13.21 5.41
C SER A 190 -9.46 14.53 4.73
N GLY A 191 -8.80 14.94 3.64
CA GLY A 191 -9.02 16.21 2.95
C GLY A 191 -8.25 17.40 3.56
N ILE A 192 -7.25 17.15 4.42
CA ILE A 192 -6.54 18.22 5.12
C ILE A 192 -5.78 19.16 4.17
N LEU A 193 -5.13 18.63 3.13
CA LEU A 193 -4.39 19.44 2.15
C LEU A 193 -5.34 20.26 1.28
N SER A 194 -6.50 19.68 0.93
CA SER A 194 -7.60 20.38 0.28
C SER A 194 -8.09 21.58 1.09
N LEU A 195 -8.24 21.43 2.41
CA LEU A 195 -8.62 22.53 3.29
C LEU A 195 -7.55 23.63 3.33
N PHE A 196 -6.25 23.27 3.35
CA PHE A 196 -5.17 24.27 3.27
C PHE A 196 -5.19 25.04 1.94
N ALA A 197 -5.41 24.35 0.82
CA ALA A 197 -5.54 24.99 -0.50
C ALA A 197 -6.74 25.96 -0.54
N ALA A 198 -7.89 25.56 0.02
CA ALA A 198 -9.07 26.42 0.11
C ALA A 198 -8.82 27.64 1.02
N GLN A 199 -8.10 27.47 2.14
CA GLN A 199 -7.67 28.56 3.03
C GLN A 199 -6.74 29.55 2.32
N ALA A 200 -5.83 29.06 1.47
CA ALA A 200 -4.98 29.89 0.63
C ALA A 200 -5.79 30.68 -0.43
N GLY A 201 -7.05 30.33 -0.66
CA GLY A 201 -7.94 31.03 -1.56
C GLY A 201 -8.02 30.42 -2.95
N ALA A 202 -7.79 29.11 -3.08
CA ALA A 202 -8.13 28.37 -4.30
C ALA A 202 -9.55 28.70 -4.77
N LYS A 203 -9.71 28.80 -6.10
CA LYS A 203 -11.03 28.93 -6.75
C LYS A 203 -11.85 27.67 -6.49
N HIS A 204 -11.23 26.51 -6.70
CA HIS A 204 -11.85 25.21 -6.47
C HIS A 204 -10.78 24.15 -6.21
N VAL A 205 -11.11 23.13 -5.41
CA VAL A 205 -10.26 21.99 -5.10
C VAL A 205 -11.01 20.69 -5.41
N TYR A 206 -10.44 19.85 -6.26
CA TYR A 206 -10.91 18.48 -6.47
C TYR A 206 -10.09 17.53 -5.60
N ALA A 207 -10.72 16.99 -4.56
CA ALA A 207 -10.11 16.07 -3.61
C ALA A 207 -10.40 14.62 -4.04
N ILE A 208 -9.42 13.94 -4.62
CA ILE A 208 -9.57 12.57 -5.12
C ILE A 208 -9.11 11.59 -4.04
N GLU A 209 -9.99 10.71 -3.59
CA GLU A 209 -9.69 9.71 -2.56
C GLU A 209 -10.31 8.36 -2.93
N ALA A 210 -9.49 7.30 -2.98
CA ALA A 210 -9.94 5.99 -3.45
C ALA A 210 -10.57 5.14 -2.36
N SER A 211 -10.19 5.34 -1.09
CA SER A 211 -10.68 4.57 0.05
C SER A 211 -12.03 5.08 0.59
N GLU A 212 -12.54 4.39 1.60
CA GLU A 212 -13.70 4.82 2.38
C GLU A 212 -13.44 6.13 3.17
N MET A 213 -12.18 6.60 3.23
CA MET A 213 -11.86 7.90 3.84
C MET A 213 -12.53 9.08 3.12
N ALA A 214 -12.89 8.92 1.84
CA ALA A 214 -13.62 9.95 1.09
C ALA A 214 -14.92 10.40 1.81
N ASP A 215 -15.62 9.49 2.50
CA ASP A 215 -16.84 9.83 3.23
C ASP A 215 -16.56 10.64 4.50
N TYR A 216 -15.47 10.35 5.20
CA TYR A 216 -15.00 11.16 6.33
C TYR A 216 -14.45 12.52 5.87
N ALA A 217 -13.77 12.58 4.73
CA ALA A 217 -13.30 13.83 4.14
C ALA A 217 -14.48 14.77 3.87
N ARG A 218 -15.58 14.26 3.28
CA ARG A 218 -16.82 15.02 3.09
C ARG A 218 -17.37 15.56 4.41
N GLN A 219 -17.39 14.73 5.46
CA GLN A 219 -17.85 15.16 6.78
C GLN A 219 -16.97 16.28 7.37
N LEU A 220 -15.64 16.13 7.31
CA LEU A 220 -14.71 17.14 7.83
C LEU A 220 -14.83 18.45 7.05
N ILE A 221 -14.92 18.40 5.72
CA ILE A 221 -15.06 19.57 4.86
C ILE A 221 -16.40 20.27 5.13
N ALA A 222 -17.51 19.54 5.23
CA ALA A 222 -18.81 20.10 5.59
C ALA A 222 -18.81 20.75 6.99
N GLY A 223 -18.03 20.22 7.93
CA GLY A 223 -17.78 20.82 9.24
C GLY A 223 -17.00 22.13 9.22
N ASN A 224 -16.52 22.57 8.06
CA ASN A 224 -15.83 23.85 7.84
C ASN A 224 -16.57 24.72 6.79
N PRO A 225 -17.74 25.30 7.13
CA PRO A 225 -18.63 25.93 6.14
C PRO A 225 -18.02 27.10 5.36
N SER A 226 -17.02 27.79 5.91
CA SER A 226 -16.33 28.89 5.22
C SER A 226 -15.46 28.44 4.05
N LEU A 227 -15.18 27.14 3.95
CA LEU A 227 -14.30 26.53 2.94
C LEU A 227 -15.02 25.49 2.08
N ASN A 228 -16.08 24.87 2.59
CA ASN A 228 -16.79 23.73 1.98
C ASN A 228 -17.14 23.94 0.50
N ASP A 229 -17.71 25.09 0.15
CA ASP A 229 -18.24 25.34 -1.21
C ASP A 229 -17.15 25.37 -2.29
N LYS A 230 -15.87 25.38 -1.89
CA LYS A 230 -14.72 25.36 -2.78
C LYS A 230 -14.15 23.98 -3.01
N ILE A 231 -14.63 22.94 -2.32
CA ILE A 231 -14.01 21.61 -2.33
C ILE A 231 -15.02 20.55 -2.77
N THR A 232 -14.68 19.78 -3.79
CA THR A 232 -15.45 18.62 -4.23
C THR A 232 -14.67 17.34 -3.95
N VAL A 233 -15.24 16.43 -3.15
CA VAL A 233 -14.64 15.12 -2.87
C VAL A 233 -15.11 14.07 -3.87
N ILE A 234 -14.18 13.53 -4.64
CA ILE A 234 -14.39 12.51 -5.67
C ILE A 234 -13.86 11.18 -5.15
N LYS A 235 -14.76 10.22 -4.91
CA LYS A 235 -14.39 8.88 -4.46
C LYS A 235 -13.97 8.03 -5.66
N GLY A 236 -12.72 7.62 -5.73
CA GLY A 236 -12.20 6.78 -6.82
C GLY A 236 -10.68 6.85 -6.95
N LYS A 237 -10.12 5.94 -7.77
CA LYS A 237 -8.70 5.92 -8.11
C LYS A 237 -8.39 7.04 -9.10
N VAL A 238 -7.24 7.69 -8.94
CA VAL A 238 -6.86 8.82 -9.80
C VAL A 238 -6.65 8.40 -11.26
N GLU A 239 -6.46 7.12 -11.52
CA GLU A 239 -6.38 6.48 -12.83
C GLU A 239 -7.74 6.35 -13.53
N ASP A 240 -8.85 6.40 -12.78
CA ASP A 240 -10.18 6.05 -13.28
C ASP A 240 -11.17 7.24 -13.26
N VAL A 241 -10.97 8.19 -12.36
CA VAL A 241 -11.85 9.36 -12.24
C VAL A 241 -11.66 10.33 -13.41
N GLU A 242 -12.67 11.18 -13.66
CA GLU A 242 -12.61 12.27 -14.63
C GLU A 242 -12.90 13.60 -13.93
N LEU A 243 -12.23 14.66 -14.37
CA LEU A 243 -12.40 16.02 -13.84
C LEU A 243 -12.99 16.95 -14.91
N PRO A 244 -13.83 17.92 -14.52
CA PRO A 244 -14.48 18.82 -15.48
C PRO A 244 -13.54 19.88 -16.07
N GLU A 245 -12.43 20.18 -15.40
CA GLU A 245 -11.38 21.10 -15.86
C GLU A 245 -10.00 20.64 -15.39
N LYS A 246 -8.94 21.10 -16.05
CA LYS A 246 -7.56 20.88 -15.60
C LYS A 246 -7.21 21.82 -14.44
N ALA A 247 -6.28 21.39 -13.60
CA ALA A 247 -5.80 22.15 -12.45
C ALA A 247 -4.55 22.97 -12.78
N ASP A 248 -4.38 24.10 -12.10
CA ASP A 248 -3.14 24.89 -12.09
C ASP A 248 -2.09 24.29 -11.15
N ILE A 249 -2.55 23.66 -10.07
CA ILE A 249 -1.71 23.07 -9.03
C ILE A 249 -2.18 21.65 -8.73
N LEU A 250 -1.23 20.74 -8.62
CA LEU A 250 -1.44 19.40 -8.14
C LEU A 250 -0.70 19.22 -6.81
N ILE A 251 -1.45 18.98 -5.74
CA ILE A 251 -0.94 18.74 -4.39
C ILE A 251 -1.18 17.28 -4.01
N SER A 252 -0.23 16.68 -3.29
CA SER A 252 -0.39 15.33 -2.73
C SER A 252 0.65 15.09 -1.65
N GLU A 253 0.43 14.05 -0.88
CA GLU A 253 1.45 13.41 -0.05
C GLU A 253 1.64 11.97 -0.54
N PRO A 254 2.47 11.75 -1.57
CA PRO A 254 2.65 10.45 -2.18
C PRO A 254 3.87 9.67 -1.63
N MET A 255 4.49 10.14 -0.53
CA MET A 255 5.77 9.62 -0.07
C MET A 255 5.58 8.42 0.88
N GLY A 256 6.14 7.27 0.50
CA GLY A 256 6.32 6.15 1.41
C GLY A 256 7.71 6.12 2.05
N THR A 257 8.00 5.08 2.83
CA THR A 257 9.37 4.74 3.25
C THR A 257 10.33 4.75 2.05
N LEU A 258 11.52 5.32 2.21
CA LEU A 258 12.48 5.54 1.12
C LEU A 258 11.91 6.37 -0.05
N LEU A 259 10.94 7.27 0.21
CA LEU A 259 10.21 8.07 -0.77
C LEU A 259 9.26 7.27 -1.69
N VAL A 260 9.64 6.06 -2.10
CA VAL A 260 9.01 5.31 -3.19
C VAL A 260 8.10 4.17 -2.74
N ASN A 261 8.19 3.71 -1.48
CA ASN A 261 7.34 2.62 -1.00
C ASN A 261 5.85 2.95 -1.20
N GLU A 262 5.01 1.91 -1.30
CA GLU A 262 3.58 2.01 -1.62
C GLU A 262 3.28 2.39 -3.08
N ARG A 263 4.30 2.78 -3.85
CA ARG A 263 4.23 3.10 -5.29
C ARG A 263 3.23 4.22 -5.63
N MET A 264 2.89 5.07 -4.66
CA MET A 264 1.92 6.17 -4.83
C MET A 264 2.46 7.29 -5.74
N LEU A 265 3.79 7.41 -5.88
CA LEU A 265 4.41 8.33 -6.86
C LEU A 265 3.96 8.08 -8.30
N GLU A 266 3.64 6.84 -8.66
CA GLU A 266 3.12 6.52 -10.01
C GLU A 266 1.75 7.18 -10.22
N SER A 267 0.85 7.04 -9.25
CA SER A 267 -0.47 7.70 -9.27
C SER A 267 -0.32 9.23 -9.28
N TYR A 268 0.67 9.78 -8.57
CA TYR A 268 0.99 11.21 -8.59
C TYR A 268 1.43 11.71 -9.98
N VAL A 269 2.30 10.96 -10.65
CA VAL A 269 2.75 11.23 -12.02
C VAL A 269 1.62 11.08 -13.04
N ILE A 270 0.77 10.05 -12.90
CA ILE A 270 -0.41 9.88 -13.76
C ILE A 270 -1.36 11.08 -13.60
N ALA A 271 -1.58 11.53 -12.36
CA ALA A 271 -2.43 12.68 -12.10
C ALA A 271 -1.89 13.96 -12.73
N ARG A 272 -0.56 14.17 -12.71
CA ARG A 272 0.10 15.27 -13.42
C ARG A 272 -0.23 15.23 -14.91
N ASP A 273 -0.05 14.08 -15.55
CA ASP A 273 -0.22 13.96 -17.00
C ASP A 273 -1.68 14.13 -17.43
N ARG A 274 -2.63 13.68 -16.60
CA ARG A 274 -4.06 13.80 -16.88
C ARG A 274 -4.61 15.19 -16.57
N PHE A 275 -4.33 15.70 -15.37
CA PHE A 275 -5.10 16.79 -14.78
C PHE A 275 -4.35 18.10 -14.66
N LEU A 276 -3.02 18.13 -14.75
CA LEU A 276 -2.27 19.39 -14.65
C LEU A 276 -2.26 20.12 -16.01
N VAL A 277 -2.44 21.44 -15.99
CA VAL A 277 -2.20 22.30 -17.15
C VAL A 277 -0.71 22.33 -17.51
N GLN A 278 -0.39 22.71 -18.74
CA GLN A 278 1.00 22.98 -19.12
C GLN A 278 1.57 24.10 -18.23
N ASN A 279 2.78 23.89 -17.68
CA ASN A 279 3.43 24.77 -16.71
C ASN A 279 2.67 24.93 -15.37
N GLY A 280 1.72 24.05 -15.07
CA GLY A 280 1.14 23.94 -13.73
C GLY A 280 2.19 23.51 -12.70
N LYS A 281 1.90 23.74 -11.41
CA LYS A 281 2.84 23.43 -10.32
C LYS A 281 2.49 22.13 -9.61
N MET A 282 3.52 21.46 -9.13
CA MET A 282 3.39 20.27 -8.28
C MET A 282 3.89 20.57 -6.89
N PHE A 283 3.11 20.17 -5.88
CA PHE A 283 3.41 20.31 -4.47
C PHE A 283 3.34 18.92 -3.80
N PRO A 284 4.49 18.25 -3.55
CA PRO A 284 5.87 18.65 -3.86
C PRO A 284 6.24 18.53 -5.35
N GLY A 285 7.27 19.25 -5.81
CA GLY A 285 7.75 19.21 -7.19
C GLY A 285 8.99 18.35 -7.42
N VAL A 286 9.80 18.13 -6.39
CA VAL A 286 11.03 17.34 -6.45
C VAL A 286 11.13 16.48 -5.20
N GLY A 287 11.55 15.22 -5.37
CA GLY A 287 12.00 14.35 -4.28
C GLY A 287 13.49 14.05 -4.40
N ARG A 288 14.16 13.84 -3.27
CA ARG A 288 15.55 13.43 -3.19
C ARG A 288 15.67 12.24 -2.27
N ILE A 289 16.22 11.13 -2.76
CA ILE A 289 16.66 10.03 -1.91
C ILE A 289 18.11 10.32 -1.55
N HIS A 290 18.41 10.39 -0.27
CA HIS A 290 19.76 10.55 0.25
C HIS A 290 20.26 9.20 0.75
N MET A 291 21.56 8.94 0.55
CA MET A 291 22.20 7.68 0.89
C MET A 291 23.57 7.94 1.49
N ALA A 292 23.92 7.25 2.56
CA ALA A 292 25.25 7.30 3.15
C ALA A 292 25.60 5.97 3.82
N PRO A 293 26.86 5.47 3.71
CA PRO A 293 27.29 4.29 4.44
C PRO A 293 27.29 4.57 5.95
N PHE A 294 26.90 3.58 6.76
CA PHE A 294 26.88 3.71 8.22
C PHE A 294 27.67 2.62 8.92
N SER A 295 28.04 2.88 10.17
CA SER A 295 28.67 1.95 11.09
C SER A 295 27.87 1.82 12.37
N ASP A 296 27.18 0.69 12.56
CA ASP A 296 26.41 0.38 13.77
C ASP A 296 26.53 -1.11 14.10
N GLU A 297 27.51 -1.44 14.95
CA GLU A 297 27.76 -2.83 15.41
C GLU A 297 26.57 -3.39 16.20
N TYR A 298 25.91 -2.54 17.00
CA TYR A 298 24.80 -2.96 17.85
C TYR A 298 23.63 -3.42 17.01
N LEU A 299 23.25 -2.66 15.98
CA LEU A 299 22.20 -3.07 15.04
C LEU A 299 22.57 -4.38 14.34
N TYR A 300 23.80 -4.48 13.83
CA TYR A 300 24.26 -5.66 13.12
C TYR A 300 24.16 -6.91 14.00
N MET A 301 24.66 -6.84 15.23
CA MET A 301 24.60 -7.93 16.19
C MET A 301 23.16 -8.26 16.60
N GLU A 302 22.28 -7.25 16.75
CA GLU A 302 20.86 -7.47 17.03
C GLU A 302 20.18 -8.31 15.93
N ILE A 303 20.44 -8.01 14.66
CA ILE A 303 19.88 -8.76 13.52
C ILE A 303 20.50 -10.16 13.45
N ALA A 304 21.83 -10.26 13.53
CA ALA A 304 22.54 -11.53 13.45
C ALA A 304 22.12 -12.50 14.58
N ASN A 305 21.94 -11.99 15.79
CA ASN A 305 21.58 -12.80 16.97
C ASN A 305 20.15 -13.36 16.89
N LYS A 306 19.23 -12.75 16.12
CA LYS A 306 17.89 -13.33 15.90
C LYS A 306 17.99 -14.71 15.23
N ALA A 307 18.97 -14.91 14.35
CA ALA A 307 19.21 -16.19 13.70
C ALA A 307 19.73 -17.26 14.66
N THR A 308 20.40 -16.88 15.76
CA THR A 308 20.99 -17.82 16.73
C THR A 308 19.97 -18.75 17.37
N PHE A 309 18.69 -18.35 17.46
CA PHE A 309 17.61 -19.25 17.88
C PHE A 309 17.61 -20.57 17.09
N TRP A 310 17.91 -20.51 15.79
CA TRP A 310 17.92 -21.66 14.90
C TRP A 310 19.18 -22.52 15.03
N GLN A 311 20.16 -22.14 15.87
CA GLN A 311 21.36 -22.95 16.12
C GLN A 311 21.15 -24.06 17.18
N GLN A 312 19.94 -24.22 17.68
CA GLN A 312 19.61 -25.21 18.70
C GLN A 312 19.55 -26.64 18.11
N GLN A 313 20.45 -27.51 18.58
CA GLN A 313 20.49 -28.93 18.16
C GLN A 313 19.45 -29.82 18.86
N ASN A 314 18.82 -29.33 19.94
CA ASN A 314 17.85 -30.10 20.73
C ASN A 314 16.73 -29.20 21.27
N TYR A 315 15.94 -28.62 20.37
CA TYR A 315 14.71 -27.90 20.73
C TYR A 315 13.57 -28.91 20.90
N PHE A 316 13.30 -29.30 22.16
CA PHE A 316 12.31 -30.33 22.49
C PHE A 316 12.50 -31.66 21.72
N GLY A 317 13.75 -32.10 21.53
CA GLY A 317 14.08 -33.30 20.76
C GLY A 317 14.28 -33.09 19.25
N VAL A 318 14.23 -31.84 18.77
CA VAL A 318 14.36 -31.50 17.34
C VAL A 318 15.60 -30.63 17.09
N ASP A 319 16.38 -30.98 16.09
CA ASP A 319 17.50 -30.16 15.60
C ASP A 319 16.98 -29.08 14.64
N LEU A 320 17.13 -27.80 15.04
CA LEU A 320 16.71 -26.64 14.25
C LEU A 320 17.81 -26.12 13.30
N THR A 321 19.05 -26.58 13.46
CA THR A 321 20.22 -26.08 12.73
C THR A 321 20.10 -26.13 11.20
N PRO A 322 19.37 -27.08 10.57
CA PRO A 322 19.17 -27.08 9.12
C PRO A 322 18.51 -25.80 8.57
N LEU A 323 17.78 -25.04 9.40
CA LEU A 323 17.11 -23.80 8.99
C LEU A 323 17.89 -22.52 9.35
N HIS A 324 19.02 -22.61 10.06
CA HIS A 324 19.79 -21.44 10.48
C HIS A 324 20.22 -20.55 9.32
N GLY A 325 20.73 -21.12 8.21
CA GLY A 325 21.17 -20.34 7.05
C GLY A 325 20.03 -19.55 6.41
N SER A 326 18.87 -20.19 6.23
CA SER A 326 17.66 -19.54 5.69
C SER A 326 17.15 -18.44 6.62
N ALA A 327 17.16 -18.67 7.93
CA ALA A 327 16.76 -17.66 8.92
C ALA A 327 17.72 -16.46 8.92
N TYR A 328 19.04 -16.70 8.90
CA TYR A 328 20.05 -15.64 8.81
C TYR A 328 19.82 -14.78 7.57
N GLN A 329 19.68 -15.39 6.40
CA GLN A 329 19.38 -14.66 5.17
C GLN A 329 18.04 -13.90 5.25
N GLY A 330 17.02 -14.51 5.84
CA GLY A 330 15.71 -13.90 6.07
C GLY A 330 15.80 -12.60 6.89
N TYR A 331 16.51 -12.62 8.03
CA TYR A 331 16.67 -11.43 8.88
C TYR A 331 17.43 -10.30 8.18
N PHE A 332 18.47 -10.60 7.40
CA PHE A 332 19.20 -9.58 6.63
C PHE A 332 18.46 -9.12 5.37
N SER A 333 17.39 -9.80 4.96
CA SER A 333 16.53 -9.37 3.84
C SER A 333 15.46 -8.35 4.24
N GLN A 334 15.37 -8.00 5.53
CA GLN A 334 14.47 -6.96 6.02
C GLN A 334 15.24 -5.64 6.18
N PRO A 335 14.86 -4.56 5.48
CA PRO A 335 15.42 -3.26 5.78
C PRO A 335 14.86 -2.77 7.13
N VAL A 336 15.66 -1.98 7.85
CA VAL A 336 15.29 -1.49 9.19
C VAL A 336 14.76 -0.08 9.07
N VAL A 337 13.62 0.19 9.71
CA VAL A 337 13.04 1.55 9.80
C VAL A 337 13.14 2.03 11.24
N ASP A 338 13.98 3.03 11.48
CA ASP A 338 14.11 3.70 12.78
C ASP A 338 14.81 5.06 12.68
N ALA A 339 14.79 5.79 13.80
CA ALA A 339 15.61 6.99 13.98
C ALA A 339 17.00 6.59 14.47
N PHE A 340 18.04 7.22 13.91
CA PHE A 340 19.42 6.97 14.34
C PHE A 340 20.23 8.28 14.41
N ASP A 341 21.33 8.23 15.16
CA ASP A 341 22.24 9.36 15.31
C ASP A 341 23.08 9.56 14.04
N SER A 342 23.08 10.78 13.49
CA SER A 342 23.80 11.10 12.25
C SER A 342 25.32 10.91 12.36
N ARG A 343 25.89 10.81 13.57
CA ARG A 343 27.30 10.48 13.81
C ARG A 343 27.66 9.04 13.42
N LEU A 344 26.68 8.16 13.22
CA LEU A 344 26.91 6.80 12.71
C LEU A 344 27.23 6.77 11.21
N LEU A 345 27.04 7.88 10.49
CA LEU A 345 27.38 7.99 9.08
C LEU A 345 28.91 8.05 8.88
N VAL A 346 29.40 7.29 7.91
CA VAL A 346 30.84 7.12 7.65
C VAL A 346 31.35 8.08 6.58
N ALA A 347 30.46 8.58 5.73
CA ALA A 347 30.75 9.54 4.68
C ALA A 347 29.59 10.53 4.50
N PRO A 348 29.82 11.71 3.89
CA PRO A 348 28.75 12.59 3.45
C PRO A 348 27.76 11.86 2.54
N ALA A 349 26.49 12.26 2.63
CA ALA A 349 25.43 11.66 1.82
C ALA A 349 25.54 12.06 0.35
N VAL A 350 25.18 11.13 -0.53
CA VAL A 350 24.90 11.39 -1.95
C VAL A 350 23.39 11.39 -2.16
N SER A 351 22.91 12.06 -3.21
CA SER A 351 21.48 12.18 -3.50
C SER A 351 21.14 11.71 -4.90
N HIS A 352 20.05 10.95 -5.00
CA HIS A 352 19.34 10.69 -6.25
C HIS A 352 18.10 11.58 -6.32
N VAL A 353 17.96 12.35 -7.40
CA VAL A 353 16.91 13.37 -7.54
C VAL A 353 15.83 12.87 -8.49
N ILE A 354 14.58 12.92 -8.05
CA ILE A 354 13.40 12.62 -8.86
C ILE A 354 12.62 13.93 -9.05
N ASN A 355 12.59 14.44 -10.27
CA ASN A 355 11.79 15.62 -10.61
C ASN A 355 10.38 15.18 -11.02
N PHE A 356 9.40 15.39 -10.15
CA PHE A 356 8.02 14.96 -10.37
C PHE A 356 7.36 15.66 -11.55
N SER A 357 7.86 16.82 -11.99
CA SER A 357 7.33 17.52 -13.17
C SER A 357 7.78 16.91 -14.50
N SER A 358 8.82 16.07 -14.53
CA SER A 358 9.37 15.52 -15.78
C SER A 358 9.56 14.01 -15.80
N VAL A 359 9.63 13.35 -14.64
CA VAL A 359 9.79 11.90 -14.54
C VAL A 359 8.61 11.19 -15.19
N LYS A 360 8.85 10.07 -15.86
CA LYS A 360 7.78 9.26 -16.40
C LYS A 360 7.38 8.16 -15.42
N GLU A 361 6.18 7.64 -15.57
CA GLU A 361 5.67 6.54 -14.75
C GLU A 361 6.62 5.33 -14.81
N GLU A 362 7.10 5.00 -16.00
CA GLU A 362 8.02 3.88 -16.25
C GLU A 362 9.39 4.03 -15.60
N ASP A 363 9.86 5.27 -15.40
CA ASP A 363 11.15 5.53 -14.75
C ASP A 363 11.11 5.16 -13.24
N LEU A 364 9.91 5.00 -12.67
CA LEU A 364 9.72 4.59 -11.28
C LEU A 364 9.70 3.07 -11.12
N TYR A 365 9.62 2.28 -12.20
CA TYR A 365 9.60 0.82 -12.09
C TYR A 365 10.95 0.23 -11.74
N GLU A 366 12.02 0.89 -12.19
CA GLU A 366 13.40 0.48 -11.96
C GLU A 366 14.24 1.73 -11.69
N ILE A 367 14.68 1.91 -10.45
CA ILE A 367 15.51 3.04 -10.04
C ILE A 367 16.90 2.52 -9.76
N ASP A 368 17.85 2.93 -10.59
CA ASP A 368 19.24 2.49 -10.50
C ASP A 368 20.17 3.66 -10.11
N VAL A 369 20.81 3.54 -8.95
CA VAL A 369 21.66 4.57 -8.37
C VAL A 369 23.09 4.04 -8.18
N PRO A 370 24.06 4.48 -9.00
CA PRO A 370 25.47 4.21 -8.73
C PRO A 370 25.90 4.95 -7.45
N LEU A 371 26.66 4.27 -6.60
CA LEU A 371 27.10 4.78 -5.32
C LEU A 371 28.60 5.02 -5.33
N ARG A 372 29.00 6.18 -4.78
CA ARG A 372 30.41 6.55 -4.61
C ARG A 372 30.55 7.46 -3.40
N PHE A 373 31.36 7.03 -2.44
CA PHE A 373 31.62 7.75 -1.20
C PHE A 373 33.12 7.79 -0.91
N LEU A 374 33.55 8.81 -0.16
CA LEU A 374 34.86 8.85 0.45
C LEU A 374 34.68 8.71 1.95
N SER A 375 35.24 7.64 2.53
CA SER A 375 35.18 7.43 3.98
C SER A 375 35.89 8.56 4.70
N THR A 376 35.28 9.08 5.76
CA THR A 376 35.88 10.13 6.60
C THR A 376 36.53 9.56 7.87
N VAL A 377 36.29 8.29 8.16
CA VAL A 377 36.72 7.62 9.40
C VAL A 377 37.25 6.21 9.14
N SER A 378 38.02 5.67 10.09
CA SER A 378 38.41 4.26 10.10
C SER A 378 37.34 3.47 10.84
N THR A 379 36.60 2.60 10.15
CA THR A 379 35.54 1.81 10.79
C THR A 379 35.11 0.60 9.94
N ARG A 380 34.18 -0.20 10.49
CA ARG A 380 33.48 -1.27 9.78
C ARG A 380 32.16 -0.74 9.20
N ILE A 381 31.99 -0.84 7.89
CA ILE A 381 30.73 -0.54 7.20
C ILE A 381 29.74 -1.65 7.46
N HIS A 382 28.61 -1.28 8.05
CA HIS A 382 27.51 -2.20 8.37
C HIS A 382 26.38 -2.16 7.36
N GLY A 383 26.31 -1.10 6.54
CA GLY A 383 25.27 -0.98 5.53
C GLY A 383 25.15 0.41 4.94
N LEU A 384 23.99 0.65 4.30
CA LEU A 384 23.61 1.93 3.72
C LEU A 384 22.39 2.49 4.46
N ALA A 385 22.49 3.71 4.93
CA ALA A 385 21.38 4.46 5.50
C ALA A 385 20.79 5.36 4.42
N CYS A 386 19.46 5.42 4.37
CA CYS A 386 18.71 6.18 3.39
C CYS A 386 17.60 7.00 4.05
N TRP A 387 17.38 8.20 3.52
CA TRP A 387 16.27 9.08 3.89
C TRP A 387 15.86 9.89 2.67
N PHE A 388 14.85 10.74 2.81
CA PHE A 388 14.42 11.59 1.71
C PHE A 388 14.06 13.02 2.11
N ASP A 389 14.16 13.89 1.14
CA ASP A 389 13.66 15.26 1.19
C ASP A 389 12.69 15.49 0.04
N VAL A 390 11.68 16.33 0.23
CA VAL A 390 10.83 16.84 -0.86
C VAL A 390 10.79 18.37 -0.86
N LEU A 391 10.80 18.94 -2.06
CA LEU A 391 10.76 20.38 -2.29
C LEU A 391 9.38 20.82 -2.76
N PHE A 392 8.81 21.78 -2.04
CA PHE A 392 7.70 22.61 -2.50
C PHE A 392 8.29 23.87 -3.15
N ASN A 393 8.37 23.85 -4.48
CA ASN A 393 8.99 24.92 -5.27
C ASN A 393 7.99 26.06 -5.55
N GLY A 394 7.54 26.72 -4.49
CA GLY A 394 6.61 27.83 -4.57
C GLY A 394 7.22 29.11 -5.15
N SER A 395 6.38 29.99 -5.71
CA SER A 395 6.86 31.24 -6.37
C SER A 395 7.36 32.27 -5.37
N THR A 396 6.88 32.22 -4.14
CA THR A 396 7.26 33.18 -3.09
C THR A 396 8.42 32.64 -2.26
N VAL A 397 8.34 31.38 -1.84
CA VAL A 397 9.34 30.72 -1.03
C VAL A 397 9.44 29.23 -1.35
N GLN A 398 10.67 28.73 -1.33
CA GLN A 398 10.96 27.29 -1.41
C GLN A 398 10.90 26.68 -0.01
N ARG A 399 10.15 25.59 0.15
CA ARG A 399 10.06 24.84 1.41
C ARG A 399 10.51 23.40 1.22
N TRP A 400 11.30 22.91 2.16
CA TRP A 400 11.77 21.52 2.21
C TRP A 400 11.09 20.80 3.37
N LEU A 401 10.54 19.63 3.09
CA LEU A 401 10.24 18.63 4.11
C LEU A 401 11.39 17.61 4.06
N THR A 402 12.08 17.45 5.18
CA THR A 402 13.24 16.53 5.30
C THR A 402 12.94 15.43 6.31
N THR A 403 13.45 14.24 6.02
CA THR A 403 13.46 13.09 6.93
C THR A 403 14.89 12.72 7.36
N ALA A 404 15.84 13.65 7.21
CA ALA A 404 17.25 13.42 7.50
C ALA A 404 17.50 13.03 8.98
N PRO A 405 18.48 12.16 9.26
CA PRO A 405 18.88 11.87 10.62
C PRO A 405 19.42 13.14 11.30
N GLY A 406 19.00 13.38 12.54
CA GLY A 406 19.31 14.59 13.29
C GLY A 406 18.35 15.77 13.06
N ALA A 407 17.46 15.70 12.06
CA ALA A 407 16.29 16.58 11.99
C ALA A 407 15.18 16.07 12.96
N PRO A 408 14.17 16.90 13.28
CA PRO A 408 13.00 16.44 14.01
C PRO A 408 12.39 15.19 13.36
N THR A 409 12.17 14.14 14.16
CA THR A 409 11.70 12.85 13.65
C THR A 409 10.29 12.97 13.07
N THR A 410 10.11 12.40 11.87
CA THR A 410 8.82 12.20 11.22
C THR A 410 8.41 10.74 11.36
N HIS A 411 7.16 10.40 11.07
CA HIS A 411 6.67 9.01 11.11
C HIS A 411 7.34 8.08 10.08
N TRP A 412 8.01 8.64 9.06
CA TRP A 412 8.79 7.86 8.09
C TRP A 412 10.12 7.35 8.64
N TYR A 413 10.63 7.99 9.69
CA TYR A 413 11.98 7.73 10.22
C TYR A 413 13.04 7.74 9.11
N GLN A 414 14.04 6.86 9.20
CA GLN A 414 15.01 6.58 8.14
C GLN A 414 15.02 5.08 7.85
N LEU A 415 15.53 4.70 6.67
CA LEU A 415 15.73 3.30 6.27
C LEU A 415 17.20 2.92 6.40
N ARG A 416 17.51 1.74 6.95
CA ARG A 416 18.86 1.18 7.00
C ARG A 416 18.88 -0.21 6.38
N CYS A 417 19.64 -0.35 5.30
CA CYS A 417 19.90 -1.62 4.62
C CYS A 417 21.18 -2.23 5.19
N VAL A 418 21.04 -3.27 6.02
CA VAL A 418 22.18 -3.90 6.71
C VAL A 418 22.80 -4.97 5.81
N LEU A 419 24.12 -4.96 5.71
CA LEU A 419 24.88 -5.94 4.93
C LEU A 419 25.14 -7.21 5.76
N PRO A 420 25.00 -8.41 5.17
CA PRO A 420 25.26 -9.68 5.87
C PRO A 420 26.75 -9.92 6.13
N GLN A 421 27.63 -9.23 5.39
CA GLN A 421 29.08 -9.29 5.54
C GLN A 421 29.62 -7.86 5.62
N PRO A 422 29.86 -7.32 6.83
CA PRO A 422 30.40 -5.98 7.00
C PRO A 422 31.91 -5.98 6.67
N PHE A 423 32.44 -4.85 6.21
CA PHE A 423 33.83 -4.73 5.76
C PHE A 423 34.49 -3.45 6.28
N TYR A 424 35.82 -3.44 6.36
CA TYR A 424 36.57 -2.30 6.91
C TYR A 424 36.95 -1.26 5.86
N VAL A 425 36.95 -0.01 6.28
CA VAL A 425 37.42 1.14 5.49
C VAL A 425 38.29 2.05 6.35
N MET A 426 39.24 2.72 5.69
CA MET A 426 40.11 3.75 6.26
C MET A 426 39.69 5.14 5.79
N PRO A 427 40.07 6.23 6.49
CA PRO A 427 39.82 7.60 6.02
C PRO A 427 40.44 7.82 4.62
N GLY A 428 39.69 8.49 3.75
CA GLY A 428 40.07 8.75 2.36
C GLY A 428 39.85 7.56 1.41
N GLN A 429 39.52 6.38 1.92
CA GLN A 429 39.24 5.21 1.09
C GLN A 429 37.91 5.37 0.37
N GLU A 430 37.90 4.99 -0.91
CA GLU A 430 36.72 5.03 -1.74
C GLU A 430 35.82 3.81 -1.48
N ILE A 431 34.53 4.08 -1.32
CA ILE A 431 33.47 3.08 -1.25
C ILE A 431 32.62 3.24 -2.50
N THR A 432 32.55 2.21 -3.33
CA THR A 432 31.74 2.19 -4.55
C THR A 432 30.61 1.18 -4.41
N GLY A 433 29.59 1.29 -5.26
CA GLY A 433 28.48 0.35 -5.20
C GLY A 433 27.32 0.72 -6.09
N ARG A 434 26.18 0.09 -5.82
CA ARG A 434 24.93 0.28 -6.54
C ARG A 434 23.76 0.04 -5.60
N LEU A 435 22.80 0.97 -5.58
CA LEU A 435 21.48 0.78 -4.99
C LEU A 435 20.48 0.67 -6.14
N HIS A 436 19.87 -0.49 -6.30
CA HIS A 436 18.98 -0.78 -7.40
C HIS A 436 17.61 -1.22 -6.85
N LEU A 437 16.56 -0.47 -7.16
CA LEU A 437 15.20 -0.68 -6.68
C LEU A 437 14.34 -1.18 -7.84
N VAL A 438 13.68 -2.33 -7.67
CA VAL A 438 12.80 -2.92 -8.68
C VAL A 438 11.38 -3.04 -8.13
N ALA A 439 10.42 -2.35 -8.75
CA ALA A 439 9.04 -2.36 -8.35
C ALA A 439 8.40 -3.75 -8.55
N HIS A 440 7.53 -4.17 -7.64
CA HIS A 440 6.75 -5.40 -7.76
C HIS A 440 5.27 -5.20 -7.42
N LYS A 441 4.48 -6.24 -7.70
CA LYS A 441 3.00 -6.21 -7.66
C LYS A 441 2.40 -6.07 -6.25
N ALA A 442 3.21 -6.26 -5.20
CA ALA A 442 2.79 -6.05 -3.82
C ALA A 442 2.86 -4.58 -3.37
N GLN A 443 2.83 -3.62 -4.31
CA GLN A 443 2.92 -2.17 -4.04
C GLN A 443 4.21 -1.77 -3.32
N SER A 444 5.35 -2.36 -3.70
CA SER A 444 6.64 -2.02 -3.09
C SER A 444 7.80 -2.32 -4.04
N TYR A 445 9.02 -2.29 -3.50
CA TYR A 445 10.27 -2.49 -4.22
C TYR A 445 11.11 -3.59 -3.58
N THR A 446 11.73 -4.41 -4.43
CA THR A 446 12.88 -5.20 -4.06
C THR A 446 14.13 -4.32 -4.15
N ILE A 447 14.92 -4.29 -3.08
CA ILE A 447 16.17 -3.54 -2.99
C ILE A 447 17.34 -4.48 -3.25
N TYR A 448 18.17 -4.15 -4.23
CA TYR A 448 19.46 -4.79 -4.46
C TYR A 448 20.54 -3.78 -4.10
N LEU A 449 21.28 -4.07 -3.03
CA LEU A 449 22.40 -3.24 -2.58
C LEU A 449 23.71 -4.00 -2.78
N THR A 450 24.70 -3.33 -3.33
CA THR A 450 26.10 -3.78 -3.32
C THR A 450 26.99 -2.62 -2.92
N LEU A 451 27.90 -2.86 -1.99
CA LEU A 451 28.97 -1.94 -1.62
C LEU A 451 30.32 -2.66 -1.66
N SER A 452 31.34 -1.94 -2.11
CA SER A 452 32.70 -2.44 -2.27
C SER A 452 33.73 -1.39 -1.88
N ALA A 453 34.88 -1.82 -1.35
CA ALA A 453 36.02 -0.96 -1.09
C ALA A 453 37.34 -1.74 -1.21
N LEU A 454 38.40 -1.07 -1.66
CA LEU A 454 39.75 -1.67 -1.78
C LEU A 454 40.52 -1.57 -0.47
N VAL A 455 40.82 -2.70 0.17
CA VAL A 455 41.66 -2.75 1.37
C VAL A 455 43.01 -3.34 0.97
N GLY A 456 44.03 -2.48 0.85
CA GLY A 456 45.27 -2.83 0.15
C GLY A 456 44.98 -3.11 -1.33
N ASP A 457 45.37 -4.29 -1.81
CA ASP A 457 45.10 -4.74 -3.18
C ASP A 457 43.84 -5.62 -3.30
N MET A 458 43.14 -5.88 -2.19
CA MET A 458 41.97 -6.77 -2.16
C MET A 458 40.66 -5.98 -2.17
N LEU A 459 39.80 -6.26 -3.15
CA LEU A 459 38.45 -5.72 -3.22
C LEU A 459 37.54 -6.48 -2.26
N GLN A 460 37.10 -5.84 -1.18
CA GLN A 460 36.04 -6.37 -0.33
C GLN A 460 34.70 -5.93 -0.91
N THR A 461 33.76 -6.85 -1.08
CA THR A 461 32.42 -6.60 -1.63
C THR A 461 31.38 -7.30 -0.80
N SER A 462 30.28 -6.61 -0.54
CA SER A 462 29.13 -7.16 0.17
C SER A 462 27.85 -6.76 -0.53
N SER A 463 26.95 -7.72 -0.70
CA SER A 463 25.70 -7.56 -1.42
C SER A 463 24.54 -8.14 -0.63
N VAL A 464 23.37 -7.53 -0.77
CA VAL A 464 22.15 -7.99 -0.11
C VAL A 464 20.92 -7.68 -0.97
N LYS A 465 19.94 -8.58 -0.93
CA LYS A 465 18.61 -8.40 -1.49
C LYS A 465 17.64 -8.20 -0.33
N LEU A 466 16.93 -7.08 -0.31
CA LEU A 466 15.91 -6.78 0.70
C LEU A 466 14.54 -6.58 0.06
N ASP A 467 13.47 -6.76 0.85
CA ASP A 467 12.10 -6.43 0.45
C ASP A 467 11.60 -5.22 1.26
N LEU A 468 11.24 -4.13 0.56
CA LEU A 468 10.73 -2.91 1.20
C LEU A 468 9.28 -3.03 1.66
N LYS A 469 8.56 -4.10 1.28
CA LYS A 469 7.15 -4.29 1.67
C LYS A 469 7.00 -4.55 3.17
N GLU A 470 7.91 -5.31 3.75
CA GLU A 470 7.86 -5.76 5.15
C GLU A 470 9.14 -5.36 5.90
N PRO A 471 9.37 -4.04 6.11
CA PRO A 471 10.51 -3.58 6.86
C PRO A 471 10.40 -3.95 8.34
N TYR A 472 11.55 -4.10 8.99
CA TYR A 472 11.61 -4.24 10.43
C TYR A 472 11.56 -2.85 11.09
N TYR A 473 10.39 -2.50 11.64
CA TYR A 473 10.23 -1.27 12.43
C TYR A 473 10.89 -1.45 13.81
N ARG A 474 12.02 -0.78 14.00
CA ARG A 474 12.81 -0.87 15.23
C ARG A 474 12.51 0.32 16.12
N MET A 475 11.58 0.16 17.05
CA MET A 475 11.34 1.17 18.08
C MET A 475 12.50 1.13 19.07
N SER A 476 13.39 2.13 19.03
CA SER A 476 14.30 2.37 20.14
C SER A 476 13.43 2.68 21.36
N GLN A 477 13.42 1.79 22.37
CA GLN A 477 12.94 2.20 23.68
C GLN A 477 13.70 3.47 24.05
N PRO A 478 13.04 4.57 24.48
CA PRO A 478 13.79 5.64 25.12
C PRO A 478 14.56 4.97 26.24
N GLN A 479 15.90 5.07 26.21
CA GLN A 479 16.70 4.70 27.37
C GLN A 479 16.02 5.41 28.54
N ALA A 480 15.51 4.62 29.50
CA ALA A 480 15.05 5.19 30.74
C ALA A 480 16.24 5.97 31.28
N TYR A 481 16.16 7.31 31.24
CA TYR A 481 16.92 8.09 32.18
C TYR A 481 16.48 7.55 33.52
N SER A 482 17.35 6.78 34.17
CA SER A 482 17.29 6.60 35.59
C SER A 482 17.43 8.00 36.16
N ALA A 483 16.29 8.71 36.30
CA ALA A 483 16.17 9.73 37.30
C ALA A 483 16.70 9.06 38.57
N ALA A 484 17.76 9.63 39.13
CA ALA A 484 18.35 9.15 40.37
C ALA A 484 17.21 9.04 41.38
N GLN A 485 16.70 7.82 41.56
CA GLN A 485 15.82 7.51 42.66
C GLN A 485 16.73 7.55 43.87
N ASP A 486 16.40 8.48 44.76
CA ASP A 486 16.97 8.59 46.09
C ASP A 486 17.25 7.21 46.67
N GLN A 487 18.52 7.01 47.01
CA GLN A 487 18.99 5.83 47.72
C GLN A 487 18.24 5.75 49.04
N ASN A 488 17.34 4.76 49.16
CA ASN A 488 16.99 4.17 50.45
C ASN A 488 18.02 3.06 50.74
N PRO A 489 18.92 3.22 51.72
CA PRO A 489 19.90 2.21 52.06
C PRO A 489 19.28 1.17 52.99
N SER A 490 18.53 0.23 52.44
CA SER A 490 18.10 -0.94 53.19
C SER A 490 17.71 -2.07 52.25
N GLN A 491 18.71 -2.77 51.74
CA GLN A 491 18.71 -4.21 51.42
C GLN A 491 19.98 -4.58 50.64
N LEU A 492 21.11 -4.61 51.33
CA LEU A 492 22.28 -5.35 50.90
C LEU A 492 22.82 -6.10 52.12
N LEU A 493 23.19 -7.36 51.89
CA LEU A 493 23.77 -8.35 52.81
C LEU A 493 22.77 -9.22 53.60
N GLN A 494 22.29 -10.28 52.94
CA GLN A 494 22.18 -11.59 53.58
C GLN A 494 22.85 -12.65 52.70
N SER A 495 24.10 -12.97 53.04
CA SER A 495 24.74 -14.25 52.77
C SER A 495 25.70 -14.54 53.92
N ASP A 496 25.25 -15.44 54.79
CA ASP A 496 25.95 -16.32 55.74
C ASP A 496 27.29 -15.88 56.40
N MET A 497 27.28 -15.77 57.75
CA MET A 497 28.01 -16.67 58.67
C MET A 497 27.88 -16.27 60.16
N GLN A 498 27.29 -17.18 60.95
CA GLN A 498 27.59 -17.63 62.35
C GLN A 498 27.92 -16.67 63.54
N PHE A 499 27.00 -16.68 64.54
CA PHE A 499 27.11 -16.63 66.04
C PHE A 499 27.74 -15.42 66.80
N PRO A 500 27.48 -15.19 68.12
CA PRO A 500 26.20 -14.82 68.79
C PRO A 500 26.32 -13.65 69.83
N SER A 501 25.17 -13.22 70.38
CA SER A 501 24.95 -12.57 71.71
C SER A 501 25.40 -11.09 71.86
N ARG A 502 24.84 -10.19 72.68
CA ARG A 502 23.64 -10.00 73.52
C ARG A 502 23.71 -8.52 73.96
N ASP A 503 22.60 -7.98 74.48
CA ASP A 503 22.53 -6.78 75.36
C ASP A 503 22.76 -5.42 74.68
N ASP A 504 22.08 -4.31 74.98
CA ASP A 504 20.91 -3.98 75.79
C ASP A 504 20.52 -2.52 75.43
N ASP A 505 19.30 -2.15 75.81
CA ASP A 505 18.90 -0.84 76.33
C ASP A 505 18.34 0.30 75.43
N GLY A 506 17.17 0.78 75.90
CA GLY A 506 16.64 2.15 75.80
C GLY A 506 15.95 2.58 74.49
N SER A 507 14.63 2.44 74.28
CA SER A 507 13.52 3.27 74.83
C SER A 507 13.81 4.79 74.71
N ILE A 508 13.07 5.67 74.03
CA ILE A 508 11.66 6.12 74.16
C ILE A 508 11.45 7.13 73.00
N LEU A 509 10.48 6.96 72.09
CA LEU A 509 9.15 7.62 72.07
C LEU A 509 9.16 9.16 72.05
N MET A 510 8.69 9.77 70.95
CA MET A 510 7.53 10.69 70.93
C MET A 510 7.49 11.50 69.62
N GLN A 511 6.26 11.62 69.13
CA GLN A 511 5.80 12.19 67.87
C GLN A 511 5.49 13.71 68.01
N PRO A 512 5.00 14.42 66.96
CA PRO A 512 5.42 15.76 66.53
C PRO A 512 4.48 16.88 67.01
N PRO A 513 4.66 18.14 66.53
CA PRO A 513 3.74 18.62 65.48
C PRO A 513 4.32 19.64 64.48
N SER A 514 3.49 19.91 63.46
CA SER A 514 3.56 20.82 62.30
C SER A 514 3.37 22.33 62.66
N PRO A 515 3.07 23.25 61.71
CA PRO A 515 3.77 23.71 60.49
C PRO A 515 3.90 25.27 60.45
N ASN A 516 4.31 25.82 59.29
CA ASN A 516 4.45 27.24 58.87
C ASN A 516 5.84 27.83 59.19
N GLU A 517 6.52 28.58 58.31
CA GLU A 517 6.06 29.50 57.26
C GLU A 517 7.29 29.99 56.44
N LEU A 518 7.01 30.61 55.28
CA LEU A 518 7.77 31.71 54.64
C LEU A 518 8.98 31.43 53.70
N HIS A 519 8.78 31.96 52.49
CA HIS A 519 9.71 32.74 51.66
C HIS A 519 10.82 32.06 50.84
N SER A 520 10.55 32.04 49.53
CA SER A 520 11.40 32.60 48.45
C SER A 520 12.92 32.40 48.53
N LEU A 521 13.43 31.59 47.60
CA LEU A 521 14.31 32.03 46.50
C LEU A 521 14.24 31.03 45.35
#